data_AF-A0A936XVK9-F1
#
_entry.id   AF-A0A936XVK9-F1
#
_cell.length_a   1.000
_cell.length_b   1.000
_cell.length_c   1.000
_cell.angle_alpha   90.00
_cell.angle_beta   90.00
_cell.angle_gamma   90.00
#
_symmetry.space_group_name_H-M   'P 1'
#
loop_
_entity.id
_entity.type
_entity.pdbx_description
1 polymer ?
#
loop_
_entity_poly.entity_id
_entity_poly.type
_entity_poly.pdbx_seq_one_letter_code
_entity_poly.pdbx_strand_id
1 'polypeptide(L)'
;MKQLLLTALLTINMAIGFGQINIDSLHTSFLTTKTDTVTLRKYLQRLEKLSSENINEIEITANWIIENAVLKKNDNMLAAALVILGDTYLNAQKLKEAAEVYLRVITLTENSSNYIDLSKAYIGMYNFNKQSGDYDKAMAFITKCLTVSEKNNYKPGIAKSKYGTAALLDDQSYPEKKRHFQFNFQINE
;
A
#
# COMPACT_ATOMS: atom_id res chain seq x y z
N MET A 1 7.40 1.91 27.02
CA MET A 1 7.37 1.62 25.55
C MET A 1 6.95 2.82 24.69
N LYS A 2 5.91 3.60 25.04
CA LYS A 2 5.54 4.84 24.30
C LYS A 2 6.63 5.93 24.24
N GLN A 3 7.45 6.06 25.27
CA GLN A 3 8.52 7.06 25.33
C GLN A 3 9.73 6.76 24.41
N LEU A 4 10.00 5.48 24.13
CA LEU A 4 11.15 5.06 23.30
C LEU A 4 10.91 5.24 21.79
N LEU A 5 9.66 5.14 21.35
CA LEU A 5 9.25 5.48 19.98
C LEU A 5 9.32 6.98 19.71
N LEU A 6 9.00 7.79 20.73
CA LEU A 6 9.01 9.26 20.65
C LEU A 6 10.45 9.80 20.49
N THR A 7 11.43 9.18 21.16
CA THR A 7 12.85 9.58 21.06
C THR A 7 13.48 9.18 19.73
N ALA A 8 13.07 8.06 19.13
CA ALA A 8 13.62 7.60 17.85
C ALA A 8 13.22 8.50 16.66
N LEU A 9 12.03 9.09 16.70
CA LEU A 9 11.56 10.06 15.71
C LEU A 9 12.26 11.42 15.86
N LEU A 10 12.60 11.83 17.08
CA LEU A 10 13.32 13.09 17.33
C LEU A 10 14.75 13.07 16.74
N THR A 11 15.41 11.91 16.75
CA THR A 11 16.78 11.79 16.24
C THR A 11 16.87 11.73 14.72
N ILE A 12 15.84 11.24 14.03
CA ILE A 12 15.82 11.18 12.56
C ILE A 12 15.67 12.59 11.96
N ASN A 13 14.95 13.49 12.64
CA ASN A 13 14.67 14.84 12.15
C ASN A 13 15.78 15.89 12.38
N MET A 14 16.89 15.53 13.04
CA MET A 14 18.03 16.44 13.23
C MET A 14 19.04 16.43 12.06
N ALA A 15 18.89 15.51 11.10
CA ALA A 15 19.88 15.31 10.03
C ALA A 15 19.55 16.03 8.70
N ILE A 16 18.35 16.61 8.55
CA ILE A 16 17.95 17.28 7.31
C ILE A 16 17.65 18.75 7.63
N GLY A 17 18.60 19.61 7.29
CA GLY A 17 18.56 21.03 7.56
C GLY A 17 17.40 21.73 6.85
N PHE A 18 16.29 21.91 7.56
CA PHE A 18 15.31 22.94 7.29
C PHE A 18 15.22 23.84 8.52
N GLY A 19 15.38 25.15 8.30
CA GLY A 19 15.36 26.16 9.35
C GLY A 19 14.08 26.12 10.18
N GLN A 20 14.24 26.39 11.48
CA GLN A 20 13.22 26.59 12.53
C GLN A 20 11.77 26.75 12.05
N ILE A 21 11.15 25.64 11.68
CA ILE A 21 9.70 25.49 11.78
C ILE A 21 9.50 24.91 13.17
N ASN A 22 8.84 25.66 14.05
CA ASN A 22 8.51 25.19 15.38
C ASN A 22 7.37 24.16 15.28
N ILE A 23 7.74 22.92 14.94
CA ILE A 23 6.84 21.79 14.67
C ILE A 23 5.97 21.49 15.88
N ASP A 24 6.44 21.77 17.10
CA ASP A 24 5.73 21.50 18.35
C ASP A 24 4.41 22.29 18.47
N SER A 25 4.37 23.53 17.97
CA SER A 25 3.15 24.35 18.02
C SER A 25 2.10 23.92 16.98
N LEU A 26 2.54 23.58 15.76
CA LEU A 26 1.68 22.99 14.74
C LEU A 26 1.15 21.63 15.22
N HIS A 27 2.02 20.75 15.69
CA HIS A 27 1.69 19.41 16.19
C HIS A 27 0.71 19.46 17.39
N THR A 28 0.84 20.43 18.29
CA THR A 28 -0.06 20.59 19.44
C THR A 28 -1.43 21.16 19.04
N SER A 29 -1.50 22.07 18.06
CA SER A 29 -2.79 22.55 17.51
C SER A 29 -3.51 21.48 16.65
N PHE A 30 -2.75 20.59 15.99
CA PHE A 30 -3.29 19.47 15.20
C PHE A 30 -3.87 18.34 16.05
N LEU A 31 -3.36 18.12 17.27
CA LEU A 31 -3.89 17.11 18.20
C LEU A 31 -5.11 17.59 19.01
N THR A 32 -5.32 18.90 19.09
CA THR A 32 -6.38 19.52 19.92
C THR A 32 -7.61 19.94 19.14
N THR A 33 -7.50 20.08 17.81
CA THR A 33 -8.69 20.16 16.96
C THR A 33 -9.31 18.77 16.89
N LYS A 34 -10.59 18.67 17.27
CA LYS A 34 -11.38 17.45 17.17
C LYS A 34 -11.59 17.14 15.68
N THR A 35 -10.56 16.63 15.00
CA THR A 35 -10.61 16.31 13.58
C THR A 35 -11.78 15.36 13.38
N ASP A 36 -12.84 15.76 12.70
CA ASP A 36 -13.97 14.89 12.46
C ASP A 36 -13.69 13.99 11.25
N THR A 37 -14.49 12.93 11.08
CA THR A 37 -14.36 12.02 9.93
C THR A 37 -14.54 12.77 8.60
N VAL A 38 -15.24 13.91 8.60
CA VAL A 38 -15.42 14.79 7.43
C VAL A 38 -14.10 15.43 7.02
N THR A 39 -13.34 15.95 7.99
CA THR A 39 -12.02 16.53 7.74
C THR A 39 -11.07 15.49 7.17
N LEU A 40 -11.00 14.29 7.77
CA LEU A 40 -10.16 13.21 7.23
C LEU A 40 -10.53 12.85 5.79
N ARG A 41 -11.83 12.87 5.46
CA ARG A 41 -12.29 12.57 4.11
C ARG A 41 -11.85 13.63 3.10
N LYS A 42 -11.86 14.90 3.50
CA LYS A 42 -11.35 16.00 2.64
C LYS A 42 -9.85 15.85 2.39
N TYR A 43 -9.07 15.50 3.40
CA TYR A 43 -7.64 15.26 3.23
C TYR A 43 -7.34 14.03 2.39
N LEU A 44 -8.12 12.95 2.53
CA LEU A 44 -8.00 11.78 1.66
C LEU A 44 -8.29 12.12 0.19
N GLN A 45 -9.36 12.89 -0.07
CA GLN A 45 -9.65 13.38 -1.43
C GLN A 45 -8.57 14.30 -2.00
N ARG A 46 -7.90 15.09 -1.14
CA ARG A 46 -6.74 15.88 -1.56
C ARG A 46 -5.58 14.96 -1.92
N LEU A 47 -5.28 13.98 -1.06
CA LEU A 47 -4.21 13.02 -1.23
C LEU A 47 -4.34 12.26 -2.56
N GLU A 48 -5.55 11.81 -2.90
CA GLU A 48 -5.86 11.14 -4.18
C GLU A 48 -5.60 12.01 -5.43
N LYS A 49 -5.58 13.34 -5.27
CA LYS A 49 -5.39 14.30 -6.37
C LYS A 49 -3.94 14.80 -6.48
N LEU A 50 -3.10 14.52 -5.49
CA LEU A 50 -1.70 14.95 -5.55
C LEU A 50 -0.99 14.22 -6.68
N SER A 51 -0.16 14.97 -7.43
CA SER A 51 0.73 14.36 -8.42
C SER A 51 1.68 13.39 -7.72
N SER A 52 1.88 12.21 -8.29
CA SER A 52 2.83 11.22 -7.79
C SER A 52 4.27 11.74 -7.74
N GLU A 53 4.58 12.82 -8.47
CA GLU A 53 5.88 13.50 -8.42
C GLU A 53 6.10 14.27 -7.12
N ASN A 54 5.02 14.64 -6.42
CA ASN A 54 5.08 15.44 -5.20
C ASN A 54 5.13 14.55 -3.94
N ILE A 55 6.10 13.62 -3.92
CA ILE A 55 6.23 12.55 -2.92
C ILE A 55 6.23 13.11 -1.49
N ASN A 56 6.96 14.20 -1.23
CA ASN A 56 7.06 14.78 0.10
C ASN A 56 5.69 15.25 0.64
N GLU A 57 4.87 15.88 -0.22
CA GLU A 57 3.52 16.32 0.18
C GLU A 57 2.59 15.12 0.42
N ILE A 58 2.72 14.08 -0.41
CA ILE A 58 1.98 12.83 -0.26
C ILE A 58 2.34 12.15 1.07
N GLU A 59 3.64 12.01 1.38
CA GLU A 59 4.11 11.38 2.62
C GLU A 59 3.59 12.12 3.85
N ILE A 60 3.74 13.45 3.90
CA ILE A 60 3.27 14.28 5.01
C ILE A 60 1.75 14.12 5.20
N THR A 61 0.99 14.23 4.10
CA THR A 61 -0.47 14.14 4.14
C THR A 61 -0.95 12.74 4.51
N ALA A 62 -0.36 11.70 3.92
CA ALA A 62 -0.70 10.31 4.19
C ALA A 62 -0.40 9.92 5.64
N ASN A 63 0.79 10.29 6.16
CA ASN A 63 1.16 10.01 7.55
C ASN A 63 0.20 10.68 8.54
N TRP A 64 -0.18 11.93 8.29
CA TRP A 64 -1.17 12.62 9.13
C TRP A 64 -2.54 11.91 9.11
N ILE A 65 -3.02 11.45 7.94
CA ILE A 65 -4.27 10.68 7.84
C ILE A 65 -4.14 9.35 8.57
N ILE A 66 -3.03 8.64 8.40
CA ILE A 66 -2.75 7.34 9.04
C ILE A 66 -2.85 7.46 10.57
N GLU A 67 -2.17 8.44 11.16
CA GLU A 67 -2.19 8.67 12.60
C GLU A 67 -3.61 8.94 13.12
N ASN A 68 -4.33 9.84 12.46
CA ASN A 68 -5.69 10.18 12.85
C ASN A 68 -6.69 9.03 12.62
N ALA A 69 -6.52 8.24 11.57
CA ALA A 69 -7.34 7.07 11.29
C ALA A 69 -7.13 5.99 12.36
N VAL A 70 -5.89 5.77 12.82
CA VAL A 70 -5.58 4.87 13.95
C VAL A 70 -6.25 5.34 15.23
N LEU A 71 -6.13 6.64 15.58
CA LEU A 71 -6.75 7.20 16.78
C LEU A 71 -8.28 7.04 16.79
N LYS A 72 -8.90 7.05 15.61
CA LYS A 72 -10.35 6.89 15.43
C LYS A 72 -10.80 5.47 15.16
N LYS A 73 -9.88 4.51 15.05
CA LYS A 73 -10.17 3.13 14.64
C LYS A 73 -10.94 3.07 13.32
N ASN A 74 -10.52 3.87 12.34
CA ASN A 74 -11.10 3.90 11.01
C ASN A 74 -10.21 3.16 10.02
N ASP A 75 -10.35 1.83 10.01
CA ASP A 75 -9.52 0.93 9.21
C ASP A 75 -9.66 1.17 7.71
N ASN A 76 -10.83 1.60 7.24
CA ASN A 76 -11.05 1.92 5.83
C ASN A 76 -10.23 3.14 5.39
N MET A 77 -10.20 4.21 6.18
CA MET A 77 -9.36 5.38 5.89
C MET A 77 -7.87 5.06 6.03
N LEU A 78 -7.52 4.25 7.02
CA LEU A 78 -6.15 3.81 7.21
C LEU A 78 -5.66 3.00 5.99
N ALA A 79 -6.46 2.05 5.52
CA ALA A 79 -6.15 1.25 4.33
C ALA A 79 -5.98 2.13 3.08
N ALA A 80 -6.92 3.04 2.83
CA ALA A 80 -6.88 3.91 1.66
C ALA A 80 -5.62 4.81 1.63
N ALA A 81 -5.26 5.42 2.77
CA ALA A 81 -4.07 6.25 2.86
C ALA A 81 -2.78 5.44 2.67
N LEU A 82 -2.72 4.23 3.23
CA LEU A 82 -1.59 3.32 3.04
C LEU A 82 -1.46 2.87 1.58
N VAL A 83 -2.57 2.57 0.90
CA VAL A 83 -2.53 2.20 -0.53
C VAL A 83 -1.94 3.34 -1.36
N ILE A 84 -2.38 4.58 -1.15
CA ILE A 84 -1.83 5.72 -1.91
C ILE A 84 -0.34 5.89 -1.64
N LEU A 85 0.08 5.77 -0.38
CA LEU A 85 1.51 5.84 -0.02
C LEU A 85 2.33 4.72 -0.70
N GLY A 86 1.79 3.49 -0.72
CA GLY A 86 2.42 2.36 -1.39
C GLY A 86 2.52 2.55 -2.90
N ASP A 87 1.47 3.06 -3.55
CA ASP A 87 1.45 3.39 -4.98
C ASP A 87 2.49 4.48 -5.30
N THR A 88 2.61 5.49 -4.45
CA THR A 88 3.62 6.56 -4.60
C THR A 88 5.04 6.01 -4.49
N TYR A 89 5.31 5.14 -3.52
CA TYR A 89 6.63 4.49 -3.41
C TYR A 89 6.94 3.59 -4.59
N LEU A 90 5.96 2.84 -5.09
CA LEU A 90 6.12 2.03 -6.27
C LEU A 90 6.47 2.90 -7.50
N ASN A 91 5.75 4.00 -7.72
CA ASN A 91 6.02 4.94 -8.82
C ASN A 91 7.39 5.61 -8.69
N ALA A 92 7.85 5.85 -7.46
CA ALA A 92 9.17 6.38 -7.15
C ALA A 92 10.30 5.34 -7.21
N GLN A 93 10.02 4.10 -7.63
CA GLN A 93 10.97 2.97 -7.63
C GLN A 93 11.54 2.64 -6.22
N LYS A 94 10.87 3.07 -5.16
CA LYS A 94 11.16 2.73 -3.76
C LYS A 94 10.46 1.42 -3.36
N LEU A 95 10.91 0.34 -3.98
CA LEU A 95 10.18 -0.93 -3.98
C LEU A 95 10.05 -1.58 -2.61
N LYS A 96 11.08 -1.46 -1.76
CA LYS A 96 11.08 -2.05 -0.42
C LYS A 96 10.09 -1.32 0.48
N GLU A 97 10.13 0.01 0.45
CA GLU A 97 9.20 0.87 1.18
C GLU A 97 7.75 0.63 0.73
N ALA A 98 7.53 0.50 -0.58
CA ALA A 98 6.22 0.14 -1.13
C ALA A 98 5.73 -1.21 -0.58
N ALA A 99 6.58 -2.25 -0.60
CA ALA A 99 6.24 -3.58 -0.11
C ALA A 99 5.89 -3.59 1.38
N GLU A 100 6.66 -2.87 2.21
CA GLU A 100 6.37 -2.72 3.64
C GLU A 100 4.99 -2.08 3.88
N VAL A 101 4.66 -1.04 3.10
CA VAL A 101 3.37 -0.38 3.18
C VAL A 101 2.24 -1.31 2.72
N TYR A 102 2.41 -2.05 1.62
CA TYR A 102 1.39 -3.00 1.14
C TYR A 102 1.16 -4.16 2.11
N LEU A 103 2.19 -4.65 2.80
CA LEU A 103 2.02 -5.65 3.85
C LEU A 103 1.13 -5.16 5.00
N ARG A 104 1.25 -3.87 5.36
CA ARG A 104 0.36 -3.24 6.36
C ARG A 104 -1.09 -3.20 5.86
N VAL A 105 -1.32 -2.87 4.58
CA VAL A 105 -2.66 -2.91 3.97
C VAL A 105 -3.23 -4.32 4.02
N ILE A 106 -2.46 -5.34 3.63
CA ILE A 106 -2.90 -6.74 3.66
C ILE A 106 -3.31 -7.13 5.08
N THR A 107 -2.45 -6.87 6.06
CA THR A 107 -2.71 -7.21 7.47
C THR A 107 -4.00 -6.56 7.99
N LEU A 108 -4.27 -5.32 7.56
CA LEU A 108 -5.45 -4.57 7.94
C LEU A 108 -6.73 -5.05 7.25
N THR A 109 -6.63 -5.56 6.01
CA THR A 109 -7.78 -5.80 5.14
C THR A 109 -8.09 -7.28 4.88
N GLU A 110 -7.21 -8.21 5.27
CA GLU A 110 -7.36 -9.65 5.00
C GLU A 110 -8.65 -10.25 5.58
N ASN A 111 -9.12 -9.72 6.71
CA ASN A 111 -10.36 -10.16 7.37
C ASN A 111 -11.51 -9.15 7.24
N SER A 112 -11.38 -8.13 6.39
CA SER A 112 -12.40 -7.09 6.22
C SER A 112 -13.09 -7.20 4.86
N SER A 113 -14.16 -6.43 4.67
CA SER A 113 -14.84 -6.32 3.37
C SER A 113 -14.11 -5.39 2.40
N ASN A 114 -12.92 -4.89 2.73
CA ASN A 114 -12.17 -3.96 1.90
C ASN A 114 -11.33 -4.70 0.83
N TYR A 115 -12.02 -5.40 -0.06
CA TYR A 115 -11.40 -6.20 -1.12
C TYR A 115 -10.68 -5.34 -2.17
N ILE A 116 -11.05 -4.07 -2.34
CA ILE A 116 -10.42 -3.17 -3.32
C ILE A 116 -8.98 -2.87 -2.90
N ASP A 117 -8.78 -2.43 -1.67
CA ASP A 117 -7.45 -2.09 -1.15
C ASP A 117 -6.59 -3.36 -0.97
N LEU A 118 -7.20 -4.47 -0.54
CA LEU A 118 -6.53 -5.77 -0.47
C LEU A 118 -6.01 -6.21 -1.86
N SER A 119 -6.85 -6.13 -2.90
CA SER A 119 -6.45 -6.48 -4.27
C SER A 119 -5.31 -5.59 -4.78
N LYS A 120 -5.34 -4.28 -4.49
CA LYS A 120 -4.24 -3.37 -4.85
C LYS A 120 -2.95 -3.73 -4.14
N ALA A 121 -3.01 -4.04 -2.84
CA ALA A 121 -1.84 -4.42 -2.07
C ALA A 121 -1.22 -5.75 -2.56
N TYR A 122 -2.05 -6.73 -2.94
CA TYR A 122 -1.54 -7.95 -3.57
C TYR A 122 -0.85 -7.68 -4.91
N ILE A 123 -1.35 -6.75 -5.73
CA ILE A 123 -0.68 -6.34 -6.97
C ILE A 123 0.66 -5.67 -6.67
N GLY A 124 0.72 -4.81 -5.66
CA GLY A 124 1.96 -4.19 -5.18
C GLY A 124 3.00 -5.23 -4.76
N MET A 125 2.59 -6.24 -3.97
CA MET A 125 3.46 -7.35 -3.58
C MET A 125 3.88 -8.23 -4.76
N TYR A 126 2.99 -8.45 -5.72
CA TYR A 126 3.32 -9.14 -6.98
C TYR A 126 4.45 -8.41 -7.73
N ASN A 127 4.33 -7.08 -7.91
CA ASN A 127 5.34 -6.29 -8.61
C ASN A 127 6.70 -6.34 -7.89
N PHE A 128 6.70 -6.19 -6.55
CA PHE A 128 7.90 -6.28 -5.74
C PHE A 128 8.63 -7.62 -5.90
N ASN A 129 7.89 -8.73 -5.78
CA ASN A 129 8.48 -10.07 -5.86
C ASN A 129 8.94 -10.39 -7.29
N LYS A 130 8.18 -9.98 -8.32
CA LYS A 130 8.60 -10.12 -9.72
C LYS A 130 9.93 -9.40 -9.98
N GLN A 131 10.06 -8.16 -9.52
CA GLN A 131 11.28 -7.37 -9.71
C GLN A 131 12.45 -7.87 -8.85
N SER A 132 12.17 -8.53 -7.73
CA SER A 132 13.17 -9.20 -6.90
C SER A 132 13.59 -10.58 -7.43
N GLY A 133 12.98 -11.06 -8.53
CA GLY A 133 13.24 -12.39 -9.10
C GLY A 133 12.58 -13.55 -8.34
N ASP A 134 11.79 -13.27 -7.31
CA ASP A 134 11.01 -14.29 -6.58
C ASP A 134 9.66 -14.51 -7.28
N TYR A 135 9.72 -15.11 -8.45
CA TYR A 135 8.55 -15.33 -9.30
C TYR A 135 7.51 -16.27 -8.64
N ASP A 136 7.93 -17.09 -7.69
CA ASP A 136 7.08 -17.98 -6.92
C ASP A 136 6.15 -17.21 -6.00
N LYS A 137 6.71 -16.27 -5.23
CA LYS A 137 5.90 -15.36 -4.42
C LYS A 137 5.09 -14.41 -5.30
N ALA A 138 5.65 -13.93 -6.41
CA ALA A 138 4.90 -13.09 -7.35
C ALA A 138 3.63 -13.81 -7.85
N MET A 139 3.77 -15.07 -8.27
CA MET A 139 2.64 -15.90 -8.70
C MET A 139 1.63 -16.14 -7.56
N ALA A 140 2.10 -16.37 -6.34
CA ALA A 140 1.22 -16.54 -5.18
C ALA A 140 0.38 -15.28 -4.93
N PHE A 141 0.99 -14.09 -4.95
CA PHE A 141 0.28 -12.83 -4.72
C PHE A 141 -0.69 -12.47 -5.86
N ILE A 142 -0.32 -12.67 -7.12
CA ILE A 142 -1.22 -12.35 -8.24
C ILE A 142 -2.44 -13.29 -8.28
N THR A 143 -2.24 -14.54 -7.86
CA THR A 143 -3.32 -15.53 -7.69
C THR A 143 -4.25 -15.13 -6.54
N LYS A 144 -3.72 -14.72 -5.39
CA LYS A 144 -4.53 -14.18 -4.27
C LYS A 144 -5.37 -12.98 -4.71
N CYS A 145 -4.79 -12.07 -5.49
CA CYS A 145 -5.52 -10.94 -6.07
C CYS A 145 -6.65 -11.41 -6.99
N LEU A 146 -6.41 -12.43 -7.82
CA LEU A 146 -7.44 -12.99 -8.71
C LEU A 146 -8.60 -13.57 -7.90
N THR A 147 -8.32 -14.44 -6.94
CA THR A 147 -9.34 -15.09 -6.09
C THR A 147 -10.21 -14.06 -5.37
N VAL A 148 -9.60 -13.06 -4.74
CA VAL A 148 -10.36 -11.99 -4.04
C VAL A 148 -11.18 -11.17 -5.02
N SER A 149 -10.62 -10.86 -6.18
CA SER A 149 -11.30 -10.02 -7.18
C SER A 149 -12.45 -10.75 -7.86
N GLU A 150 -12.32 -12.04 -8.16
CA GLU A 150 -13.39 -12.88 -8.71
C GLU A 150 -14.53 -13.05 -7.71
N LYS A 151 -14.21 -13.40 -6.45
CA LYS A 151 -15.20 -13.54 -5.37
C LYS A 151 -16.07 -12.28 -5.22
N ASN A 152 -15.51 -11.11 -5.45
CA ASN A 152 -16.19 -9.81 -5.27
C ASN A 152 -16.57 -9.13 -6.60
N ASN A 153 -16.45 -9.81 -7.75
CA ASN A 153 -16.71 -9.24 -9.08
C ASN A 153 -15.95 -7.93 -9.37
N TYR A 154 -14.76 -7.76 -8.78
CA TYR A 154 -13.92 -6.58 -8.94
C TYR A 154 -13.12 -6.64 -10.25
N LYS A 155 -13.76 -6.18 -11.34
CA LYS A 155 -13.21 -6.25 -12.71
C LYS A 155 -11.78 -5.72 -12.87
N PRO A 156 -11.41 -4.56 -12.28
CA PRO A 156 -10.03 -4.05 -12.39
C PRO A 156 -8.99 -5.00 -11.80
N GLY A 157 -9.30 -5.63 -10.66
CA GLY A 157 -8.42 -6.62 -10.03
C GLY A 157 -8.26 -7.87 -10.89
N ILE A 158 -9.37 -8.41 -11.41
CA ILE A 158 -9.36 -9.57 -12.32
C ILE A 158 -8.49 -9.29 -13.55
N ALA A 159 -8.69 -8.15 -14.20
CA ALA A 159 -7.94 -7.77 -15.41
C ALA A 159 -6.43 -7.65 -15.12
N LYS A 160 -6.06 -6.95 -14.04
CA LYS A 160 -4.66 -6.81 -13.63
C LYS A 160 -4.03 -8.15 -13.25
N SER A 161 -4.78 -9.02 -12.58
CA SER A 161 -4.31 -10.38 -12.26
C SER A 161 -4.05 -11.22 -13.49
N LYS A 162 -4.99 -11.26 -14.44
CA LYS A 162 -4.81 -12.01 -15.70
C LYS A 162 -3.60 -11.50 -16.49
N TYR A 163 -3.45 -10.17 -16.56
CA TYR A 163 -2.27 -9.56 -17.18
C TYR A 163 -0.98 -9.93 -16.44
N GLY A 164 -0.96 -9.84 -15.11
CA GLY A 164 0.22 -10.18 -14.30
C GLY A 164 0.63 -11.66 -14.42
N THR A 165 -0.35 -12.57 -14.45
CA THR A 165 -0.11 -14.00 -14.69
C THR A 165 0.49 -14.21 -16.08
N ALA A 166 -0.09 -13.64 -17.14
CA ALA A 166 0.46 -13.75 -18.49
C ALA A 166 1.90 -13.18 -18.54
N ALA A 167 2.13 -12.01 -17.94
CA ALA A 167 3.44 -11.36 -17.91
C ALA A 167 4.50 -12.11 -17.07
N LEU A 168 4.12 -13.04 -16.19
CA LEU A 168 5.05 -13.96 -15.52
C LEU A 168 5.35 -15.17 -16.39
N LEU A 169 4.33 -15.71 -17.07
CA LEU A 169 4.47 -16.91 -17.90
C LEU A 169 5.26 -16.66 -19.19
N ASP A 170 5.17 -15.44 -19.72
CA ASP A 170 5.93 -15.00 -20.89
C ASP A 170 7.37 -14.58 -20.55
N ASP A 171 7.69 -14.44 -19.26
CA ASP A 171 9.02 -14.05 -18.82
C ASP A 171 10.01 -15.21 -19.01
N GLN A 172 11.01 -15.03 -19.89
CA GLN A 172 12.02 -16.05 -20.18
C GLN A 172 12.89 -16.42 -18.96
N SER A 173 12.90 -15.55 -17.94
CA SER A 173 13.57 -15.77 -16.64
C SER A 173 12.69 -16.50 -15.61
N TYR A 174 11.49 -16.93 -16.01
CA TYR A 174 10.66 -17.90 -15.29
C TYR A 174 10.82 -19.37 -15.80
N PRO A 175 12.03 -19.92 -16.09
CA PRO A 175 12.15 -21.27 -16.60
C PRO A 175 12.15 -22.28 -15.45
N GLU A 176 10.97 -22.79 -15.11
CA GLU A 176 10.77 -24.16 -14.57
C GLU A 176 9.28 -24.52 -14.39
N LYS A 177 8.37 -23.53 -14.26
CA LYS A 177 6.97 -23.77 -13.85
C LYS A 177 5.93 -23.99 -14.96
N LYS A 178 6.34 -23.98 -16.24
CA LYS A 178 5.47 -24.27 -17.39
C LYS A 178 4.72 -25.61 -17.26
N ARG A 179 5.26 -26.57 -16.48
CA ARG A 179 4.64 -27.89 -16.26
C ARG A 179 3.51 -27.92 -15.22
N HIS A 180 3.56 -27.09 -14.18
CA HIS A 180 2.53 -27.13 -13.10
C HIS A 180 1.26 -26.36 -13.46
N PHE A 181 1.39 -25.31 -14.29
CA PHE A 181 0.26 -24.46 -14.67
C PHE A 181 -0.66 -25.11 -15.71
N GLN A 182 -0.10 -25.80 -16.72
CA GLN A 182 -0.92 -26.58 -17.66
C GLN A 182 -1.77 -27.62 -16.94
N PHE A 183 -1.22 -28.22 -15.87
CA PHE A 183 -1.94 -29.20 -15.06
C PHE A 183 -3.12 -28.55 -14.32
N ASN A 184 -2.91 -27.47 -13.56
CA ASN A 184 -3.96 -26.87 -12.73
C ASN A 184 -5.03 -26.07 -13.49
N PHE A 185 -4.70 -25.50 -14.65
CA PHE A 185 -5.67 -24.74 -15.45
C PHE A 185 -6.67 -25.68 -16.16
N GLN A 186 -6.24 -26.89 -16.56
CA GLN A 186 -7.12 -27.90 -17.19
C GLN A 186 -8.10 -28.57 -16.22
N ILE A 187 -7.92 -28.47 -14.91
CA ILE A 187 -8.81 -29.12 -13.92
C ILE A 187 -9.97 -28.19 -13.48
N ASN A 188 -9.95 -26.93 -13.91
CA ASN A 188 -10.93 -25.92 -13.53
C ASN A 188 -11.82 -25.44 -14.70
N GLU A 189 -11.76 -26.09 -15.86
CA GLU A 189 -12.75 -25.98 -16.96
C GLU A 189 -13.62 -27.24 -16.99
#